data_AF-A0A286YFB5-F1
#
_entry.id   AF-A0A286YFB5-F1
#
_cell.length_a   1.000
_cell.length_b   1.000
_cell.length_c   1.000
_cell.angle_alpha   90.00
_cell.angle_beta   90.00
_cell.angle_gamma   90.00
#
_symmetry.space_group_name_H-M   'P 1'
#
loop_
_entity.id
_entity.type
_entity.pdbx_description
1 polymer ?
#
loop_
_entity_poly.entity_id
_entity_poly.type
_entity_poly.pdbx_seq_one_letter_code
_entity_poly.pdbx_strand_id
1 'polypeptide(L)'
;MFLSSVGFSVVMMSIWPYLQKIDPTADTSFLGWVIASYSLGQMVASPIFGLWSNYRPRKEPLIVSILISVAANCLYAYLHIPASHNKYYMLVARGLLGIGAASTDEAQVPQGNIDQVAVVAINVLFFVTLFIFALFETIITPLTMDMYAWTQEQAVLYNGIILAALGVEAVVIFLGVKLLSKKIGERAILLGGLIVVWVGFFILLPWGNQFPKIQWEDLHNNSIPNTTFGEIIIGLWKSPMEDDNERPTGCSIEQAWCLYTPVIHLAQFLTSAVLIGLGYPVCNLMSYTLYSKILGPKPQGVYMGWLTASGSGARILGPMFISQVYAHWGPRWAFSLVCGIIVLTITLLGVVYKRLIALSVRYGRIQE
;
A
#
# COMPACT_ATOMS: atom_id res chain seq x y z
N MET A 1 18.68 4.24 1.09
CA MET A 1 17.57 3.35 0.69
C MET A 1 17.35 2.20 1.66
N PHE A 2 18.01 1.04 1.56
CA PHE A 2 17.68 -0.17 2.36
C PHE A 2 17.29 0.08 3.83
N LEU A 3 18.18 0.68 4.64
CA LEU A 3 17.90 0.95 6.06
C LEU A 3 16.68 1.87 6.30
N SER A 4 16.43 2.82 5.40
CA SER A 4 15.25 3.70 5.46
C SER A 4 13.97 2.94 5.10
N SER A 5 14.03 2.01 4.15
CA SER A 5 12.89 1.12 3.82
C SER A 5 12.57 0.17 4.96
N VAL A 6 13.57 -0.45 5.59
CA VAL A 6 13.38 -1.30 6.79
C VAL A 6 12.78 -0.49 7.94
N GLY A 7 13.34 0.69 8.25
CA GLY A 7 12.81 1.58 9.28
C GLY A 7 11.37 2.02 9.01
N PHE A 8 11.03 2.34 7.75
CA PHE A 8 9.67 2.65 7.35
C PHE A 8 8.71 1.48 7.62
N SER A 9 9.06 0.25 7.21
CA SER A 9 8.20 -0.93 7.41
C SER A 9 7.97 -1.25 8.90
N VAL A 10 9.03 -1.23 9.72
CA VAL A 10 8.93 -1.48 11.17
C VAL A 10 8.07 -0.42 11.86
N VAL A 11 8.21 0.85 11.47
CA VAL A 11 7.36 1.93 11.99
C VAL A 11 5.91 1.72 11.56
N MET A 12 5.63 1.47 10.28
CA MET A 12 4.27 1.30 9.77
C MET A 12 3.45 0.23 10.51
N MET A 13 4.04 -0.94 10.80
CA MET A 13 3.34 -2.00 11.54
C MET A 13 3.16 -1.68 13.03
N SER A 14 3.98 -0.79 13.61
CA SER A 14 3.91 -0.43 15.03
C SER A 14 3.13 0.86 15.32
N ILE A 15 2.79 1.68 14.31
CA ILE A 15 2.04 2.94 14.48
C ILE A 15 0.73 2.74 15.25
N TRP A 16 -0.11 1.75 14.91
CA TRP A 16 -1.41 1.59 15.56
C TRP A 16 -1.31 1.16 17.04
N PRO A 17 -0.57 0.08 17.41
CA PRO A 17 -0.30 -0.24 18.81
C PRO A 17 0.35 0.93 19.58
N TYR A 18 1.19 1.72 18.93
CA TYR A 18 1.86 2.85 19.58
C TYR A 18 0.91 4.02 19.84
N LEU A 19 0.08 4.37 18.86
CA LEU A 19 -0.96 5.40 18.97
C LEU A 19 -1.95 5.07 20.08
N GLN A 20 -2.44 3.83 20.15
CA GLN A 20 -3.35 3.35 21.19
C GLN A 20 -2.75 3.43 22.60
N LYS A 21 -1.43 3.21 22.75
CA LYS A 21 -0.73 3.36 24.03
C LYS A 21 -0.50 4.82 24.44
N ILE A 22 -0.43 5.73 23.48
CA ILE A 22 -0.20 7.16 23.69
C ILE A 22 -1.51 7.91 23.98
N ASP A 23 -2.56 7.61 23.24
CA ASP A 23 -3.87 8.25 23.33
C ASP A 23 -4.97 7.22 23.00
N PRO A 24 -5.62 6.62 24.02
CA PRO A 24 -6.71 5.68 23.83
C PRO A 24 -7.95 6.26 23.11
N THR A 25 -8.04 7.59 22.98
CA THR A 25 -9.14 8.29 22.27
C THR A 25 -8.84 8.51 20.77
N ALA A 26 -7.92 7.74 20.20
CA ALA A 26 -7.48 7.88 18.81
C ALA A 26 -8.15 6.84 17.89
N ASP A 27 -9.06 7.30 17.04
CA ASP A 27 -9.77 6.45 16.08
C ASP A 27 -8.93 6.00 14.89
N THR A 28 -9.40 4.97 14.20
CA THR A 28 -8.83 4.48 12.92
C THR A 28 -8.80 5.56 11.82
N SER A 29 -9.72 6.51 11.86
CA SER A 29 -9.70 7.71 11.00
C SER A 29 -8.45 8.57 11.25
N PHE A 30 -8.07 8.78 12.52
CA PHE A 30 -6.86 9.52 12.88
C PHE A 30 -5.58 8.75 12.50
N LEU A 31 -5.57 7.43 12.66
CA LEU A 31 -4.51 6.57 12.12
C LEU A 31 -4.30 6.81 10.62
N GLY A 32 -5.39 6.90 9.84
CA GLY A 32 -5.34 7.24 8.41
C GLY A 32 -4.62 8.55 8.13
N TRP A 33 -4.89 9.60 8.90
CA TRP A 33 -4.17 10.88 8.80
C TRP A 33 -2.69 10.79 9.21
N VAL A 34 -2.34 9.99 10.20
CA VAL A 34 -0.94 9.76 10.64
C VAL A 34 -0.13 8.97 9.60
N ILE A 35 -0.77 8.04 8.88
CA ILE A 35 -0.17 7.33 7.73
C ILE A 35 -0.02 8.29 6.55
N ALA A 36 -1.07 9.05 6.23
CA ALA A 36 -1.07 10.01 5.14
C ALA A 36 -0.08 11.16 5.32
N SER A 37 0.15 11.66 6.56
CA SER A 37 1.01 12.81 6.80
C SER A 37 2.46 12.60 6.35
N TYR A 38 3.00 11.38 6.52
CA TYR A 38 4.31 11.01 5.99
C TYR A 38 4.36 11.14 4.46
N SER A 39 3.40 10.54 3.77
CA SER A 39 3.33 10.58 2.32
C SER A 39 3.06 12.01 1.79
N LEU A 40 2.25 12.81 2.49
CA LEU A 40 2.00 14.23 2.18
C LEU A 40 3.28 15.07 2.33
N GLY A 41 4.01 14.90 3.44
CA GLY A 41 5.29 15.55 3.67
C GLY A 41 6.30 15.23 2.56
N GLN A 42 6.38 13.96 2.16
CA GLN A 42 7.23 13.54 1.05
C GLN A 42 6.76 14.12 -0.30
N MET A 43 5.46 14.06 -0.60
CA MET A 43 4.86 14.57 -1.84
C MET A 43 5.09 16.07 -2.05
N VAL A 44 5.00 16.87 -0.99
CA VAL A 44 5.25 18.32 -1.04
C VAL A 44 6.76 18.62 -1.09
N ALA A 45 7.58 17.91 -0.32
CA ALA A 45 9.00 18.19 -0.24
C ALA A 45 9.80 17.70 -1.46
N SER A 46 9.40 16.62 -2.14
CA SER A 46 10.15 16.05 -3.26
C SER A 46 10.34 17.02 -4.45
N PRO A 47 9.30 17.75 -4.93
CA PRO A 47 9.51 18.81 -5.93
C PRO A 47 10.37 19.97 -5.42
N ILE A 48 10.24 20.35 -4.15
CA ILE A 48 10.97 21.47 -3.54
C ILE A 48 12.46 21.16 -3.45
N PHE A 49 12.85 20.01 -2.88
CA PHE A 49 14.25 19.58 -2.82
C PHE A 49 14.81 19.26 -4.21
N GLY A 50 13.99 18.73 -5.12
CA GLY A 50 14.37 18.53 -6.53
C GLY A 50 14.71 19.84 -7.25
N LEU A 51 13.91 20.90 -7.03
CA LEU A 51 14.21 22.25 -7.54
C LEU A 51 15.43 22.87 -6.86
N TRP A 52 15.53 22.79 -5.52
CA TRP A 52 16.68 23.33 -4.77
C TRP A 52 17.99 22.70 -5.24
N SER A 53 18.03 21.37 -5.43
CA SER A 53 19.21 20.67 -5.94
C SER A 53 19.59 21.00 -7.39
N ASN A 54 18.72 21.67 -8.17
CA ASN A 54 19.08 22.16 -9.50
C ASN A 54 19.83 23.51 -9.45
N TYR A 55 19.57 24.35 -8.44
CA TYR A 55 20.12 25.71 -8.34
C TYR A 55 21.29 25.84 -7.34
N ARG A 56 21.46 24.87 -6.44
CA ARG A 56 22.46 24.91 -5.35
C ARG A 56 23.24 23.61 -5.26
N PRO A 57 24.43 23.59 -4.62
CA PRO A 57 25.19 22.36 -4.45
C PRO A 57 24.41 21.32 -3.64
N ARG A 58 24.20 20.13 -4.24
CA ARG A 58 23.46 18.96 -3.70
C ARG A 58 23.73 18.59 -2.23
N LYS A 59 24.88 18.98 -1.66
CA LYS A 59 25.19 18.81 -0.24
C LYS A 59 24.22 19.58 0.68
N GLU A 60 23.76 20.77 0.27
CA GLU A 60 22.84 21.60 1.06
C GLU A 60 21.48 20.90 1.32
N PRO A 61 20.67 20.56 0.29
CA PRO A 61 19.38 19.90 0.51
C PRO A 61 19.54 18.52 1.17
N LEU A 62 20.62 17.78 0.88
CA LEU A 62 20.87 16.48 1.51
C LEU A 62 21.17 16.59 3.01
N ILE A 63 22.01 17.54 3.43
CA ILE A 63 22.29 17.78 4.85
C ILE A 63 21.01 18.22 5.56
N VAL A 64 20.24 19.12 4.95
CA VAL A 64 18.95 19.59 5.50
C VAL A 64 17.95 18.43 5.64
N SER A 65 17.80 17.57 4.63
CA SER A 65 16.87 16.42 4.69
C SER A 65 17.29 15.39 5.76
N ILE A 66 18.60 15.17 5.95
CA ILE A 66 19.13 14.32 7.02
C ILE A 66 18.88 14.93 8.40
N LEU A 67 19.14 16.23 8.60
CA LEU A 67 18.88 16.92 9.86
C LEU A 67 17.40 16.89 10.24
N ILE A 68 16.50 17.15 9.28
CA ILE A 68 15.05 17.01 9.46
C ILE A 68 14.69 15.57 9.83
N SER A 69 15.25 14.57 9.13
CA SER A 69 15.00 13.15 9.42
C SER A 69 15.44 12.77 10.84
N VAL A 70 16.59 13.23 11.30
CA VAL A 70 17.09 12.96 12.67
C VAL A 70 16.19 13.63 13.70
N ALA A 71 15.89 14.92 13.54
CA ALA A 71 15.00 15.65 14.45
C ALA A 71 13.60 15.01 14.53
N ALA A 72 13.06 14.54 13.40
CA ALA A 72 11.76 13.90 13.33
C ALA A 72 11.74 12.48 13.95
N ASN A 73 12.82 11.70 13.82
CA ASN A 73 12.96 10.41 14.52
C ASN A 73 13.10 10.63 16.04
N CYS A 74 13.86 11.62 16.48
CA CYS A 74 13.94 11.99 17.90
C CYS A 74 12.56 12.40 18.43
N LEU A 75 11.84 13.26 17.72
CA LEU A 75 10.48 13.66 18.10
C LEU A 75 9.54 12.44 18.19
N TYR A 76 9.61 11.51 17.25
CA TYR A 76 8.81 10.28 17.25
C TYR A 76 9.15 9.35 18.44
N ALA A 77 10.42 9.23 18.82
CA ALA A 77 10.83 8.42 19.97
C ALA A 77 10.37 9.02 21.32
N TYR A 78 10.30 10.36 21.41
CA TYR A 78 9.97 11.09 22.63
C TYR A 78 8.49 11.55 22.72
N LEU A 79 7.58 10.97 21.93
CA LEU A 79 6.14 11.30 21.93
C LEU A 79 5.42 11.08 23.28
N HIS A 80 6.03 10.35 24.21
CA HIS A 80 5.50 10.15 25.56
C HIS A 80 5.82 11.29 26.55
N ILE A 81 6.75 12.20 26.22
CA ILE A 81 7.20 13.26 27.15
C ILE A 81 6.19 14.42 27.24
N PRO A 82 5.53 14.87 26.16
CA PRO A 82 4.43 15.84 26.27
C PRO A 82 3.26 15.28 27.07
N ALA A 83 2.70 16.10 27.96
CA ALA A 83 1.58 15.71 28.82
C ALA A 83 0.18 15.88 28.16
N SER A 84 0.10 16.39 26.94
CA SER A 84 -1.17 16.58 26.22
C SER A 84 -0.96 16.63 24.70
N HIS A 85 -2.03 16.35 23.94
CA HIS A 85 -2.07 16.43 22.46
C HIS A 85 -1.14 15.45 21.72
N ASN A 86 -0.71 14.36 22.39
CA ASN A 86 0.34 13.45 21.92
C ASN A 86 0.05 12.83 20.53
N LYS A 87 -1.23 12.58 20.19
CA LYS A 87 -1.63 12.12 18.84
C LYS A 87 -1.27 13.12 17.72
N TYR A 88 -1.35 14.43 17.98
CA TYR A 88 -0.95 15.46 17.00
C TYR A 88 0.57 15.56 16.86
N TYR A 89 1.33 15.40 17.94
CA TYR A 89 2.79 15.31 17.86
C TYR A 89 3.24 14.11 17.00
N MET A 90 2.54 12.98 17.08
CA MET A 90 2.79 11.82 16.20
C MET A 90 2.55 12.16 14.72
N LEU A 91 1.44 12.84 14.41
CA LEU A 91 1.12 13.29 13.06
C LEU A 91 2.19 14.24 12.49
N VAL A 92 2.66 15.20 13.30
CA VAL A 92 3.73 16.14 12.94
C VAL A 92 5.07 15.43 12.75
N ALA A 93 5.45 14.53 13.66
CA ALA A 93 6.69 13.76 13.53
C ALA A 93 6.70 12.91 12.25
N ARG A 94 5.57 12.28 11.91
CA ARG A 94 5.40 11.53 10.65
C ARG A 94 5.48 12.45 9.42
N GLY A 95 4.89 13.64 9.47
CA GLY A 95 5.02 14.64 8.41
C GLY A 95 6.45 15.10 8.18
N LEU A 96 7.19 15.42 9.25
CA LEU A 96 8.61 15.78 9.20
C LEU A 96 9.49 14.63 8.71
N LEU A 97 9.21 13.38 9.10
CA LEU A 97 9.86 12.19 8.54
C LEU A 97 9.62 12.05 7.04
N GLY A 98 8.43 12.39 6.56
CA GLY A 98 8.09 12.45 5.14
C GLY A 98 8.93 13.49 4.38
N ILE A 99 9.04 14.71 4.93
CA ILE A 99 9.88 15.78 4.38
C ILE A 99 11.34 15.34 4.35
N GLY A 100 11.86 14.77 5.43
CA GLY A 100 13.24 14.26 5.49
C GLY A 100 13.52 13.10 4.52
N ALA A 101 12.52 12.24 4.26
CA ALA A 101 12.60 11.14 3.32
C ALA A 101 12.56 11.57 1.84
N ALA A 102 12.11 12.79 1.53
CA ALA A 102 12.08 13.36 0.17
C ALA A 102 13.46 13.69 -0.43
N SER A 103 14.52 13.05 0.08
CA SER A 103 15.90 13.19 -0.36
C SER A 103 16.08 12.90 -1.86
N THR A 104 16.98 13.65 -2.48
CA THR A 104 17.13 13.69 -3.94
C THR A 104 17.90 12.49 -4.49
N ASP A 105 17.17 11.48 -4.99
CA ASP A 105 17.72 10.62 -6.03
C ASP A 105 18.05 11.50 -7.25
N GLU A 106 19.28 11.34 -7.76
CA GLU A 106 19.97 12.43 -8.44
C GLU A 106 19.33 12.83 -9.80
N ALA A 107 19.40 14.13 -10.18
CA ALA A 107 20.62 14.73 -10.79
C ALA A 107 20.38 16.10 -11.58
N GLN A 108 21.38 16.76 -12.21
CA GLN A 108 21.39 18.10 -12.91
C GLN A 108 21.00 18.22 -14.43
N VAL A 109 20.49 19.38 -14.91
CA VAL A 109 20.09 19.67 -16.33
C VAL A 109 21.13 20.52 -17.12
N PRO A 110 21.38 20.30 -18.45
CA PRO A 110 20.84 21.19 -19.52
C PRO A 110 20.05 20.47 -20.64
N GLN A 111 19.06 21.16 -21.24
CA GLN A 111 18.03 20.58 -22.11
C GLN A 111 18.50 19.69 -23.29
N GLY A 112 17.70 18.67 -23.57
CA GLY A 112 17.32 18.22 -24.91
C GLY A 112 15.80 17.95 -24.89
N ASN A 113 15.16 17.73 -26.04
CA ASN A 113 13.71 17.46 -26.07
C ASN A 113 13.38 16.08 -25.49
N ILE A 114 13.14 16.04 -24.17
CA ILE A 114 12.61 14.88 -23.45
C ILE A 114 11.20 14.60 -23.95
N ASP A 115 10.86 13.32 -24.18
CA ASP A 115 9.50 12.93 -24.54
C ASP A 115 8.58 13.03 -23.32
N GLN A 116 8.01 14.22 -23.10
CA GLN A 116 7.13 14.50 -21.97
C GLN A 116 5.95 13.51 -21.89
N VAL A 117 5.43 13.05 -23.04
CA VAL A 117 4.37 12.05 -23.10
C VAL A 117 4.84 10.71 -22.54
N ALA A 118 6.05 10.27 -22.90
CA ALA A 118 6.62 9.05 -22.32
C ALA A 118 6.81 9.20 -20.80
N VAL A 119 7.37 10.32 -20.33
CA VAL A 119 7.61 10.60 -18.89
C VAL A 119 6.33 10.63 -18.07
N VAL A 120 5.29 11.30 -18.56
CA VAL A 120 3.96 11.33 -17.89
C VAL A 120 3.35 9.94 -17.88
N ALA A 121 3.39 9.21 -19.00
CA ALA A 121 2.84 7.85 -19.06
C ALA A 121 3.55 6.89 -18.08
N ILE A 122 4.88 6.91 -17.99
CA ILE A 122 5.61 6.05 -17.05
C ILE A 122 5.42 6.46 -15.58
N ASN A 123 5.18 7.75 -15.31
CA ASN A 123 4.78 8.23 -13.98
C ASN A 123 3.38 7.72 -13.58
N VAL A 124 2.42 7.72 -14.51
CA VAL A 124 1.08 7.14 -14.30
C VAL A 124 1.14 5.62 -14.09
N LEU A 125 1.95 4.90 -14.89
CA LEU A 125 2.18 3.46 -14.71
C LEU A 125 2.74 3.14 -13.32
N PHE A 126 3.69 3.94 -12.84
CA PHE A 126 4.27 3.83 -11.50
C PHE A 126 3.26 4.15 -10.38
N PHE A 127 2.50 5.24 -10.52
CA PHE A 127 1.41 5.60 -9.60
C PHE A 127 0.42 4.45 -9.45
N VAL A 128 -0.09 3.92 -10.57
CA VAL A 128 -1.08 2.84 -10.53
C VAL A 128 -0.50 1.57 -9.92
N THR A 129 0.74 1.21 -10.25
CA THR A 129 1.43 0.03 -9.67
C THR A 129 1.50 0.12 -8.14
N LEU A 130 1.89 1.29 -7.60
CA LEU A 130 1.95 1.50 -6.15
C LEU A 130 0.57 1.64 -5.49
N PHE A 131 -0.40 2.21 -6.21
CA PHE A 131 -1.78 2.36 -5.73
C PHE A 131 -2.42 0.99 -5.51
N ILE A 132 -2.26 0.08 -6.48
CA ILE A 132 -2.76 -1.30 -6.40
C ILE A 132 -2.12 -2.07 -5.24
N PHE A 133 -0.81 -1.89 -5.02
CA PHE A 133 -0.13 -2.55 -3.90
C PHE A 133 -0.60 -2.02 -2.53
N ALA A 134 -0.63 -0.69 -2.34
CA ALA A 134 -1.11 -0.08 -1.10
C ALA A 134 -2.59 -0.43 -0.82
N LEU A 135 -3.38 -0.58 -1.87
CA LEU A 135 -4.76 -1.06 -1.81
C LEU A 135 -4.84 -2.50 -1.31
N PHE A 136 -4.02 -3.41 -1.85
CA PHE A 136 -3.95 -4.81 -1.41
C PHE A 136 -3.47 -4.92 0.04
N GLU A 137 -2.38 -4.24 0.39
CA GLU A 137 -1.83 -4.15 1.75
C GLU A 137 -2.87 -3.69 2.78
N THR A 138 -3.69 -2.70 2.42
CA THR A 138 -4.75 -2.17 3.31
C THR A 138 -5.92 -3.15 3.45
N ILE A 139 -6.36 -3.77 2.36
CA ILE A 139 -7.62 -4.52 2.34
C ILE A 139 -7.50 -5.97 2.80
N ILE A 140 -6.30 -6.56 2.74
CA ILE A 140 -6.03 -7.94 3.17
C ILE A 140 -6.57 -8.21 4.59
N THR A 141 -6.22 -7.36 5.57
CA THR A 141 -6.58 -7.61 6.97
C THR A 141 -8.10 -7.66 7.20
N PRO A 142 -8.89 -6.60 6.90
CA PRO A 142 -10.34 -6.68 7.04
C PRO A 142 -10.97 -7.77 6.16
N LEU A 143 -10.52 -7.95 4.92
CA LEU A 143 -11.01 -9.02 4.04
C LEU A 143 -10.88 -10.40 4.68
N THR A 144 -9.74 -10.72 5.28
CA THR A 144 -9.54 -12.04 5.93
C THR A 144 -10.34 -12.21 7.22
N MET A 145 -10.57 -11.13 7.98
CA MET A 145 -11.44 -11.16 9.15
C MET A 145 -12.90 -11.40 8.74
N ASP A 146 -13.39 -10.67 7.73
CA ASP A 146 -14.79 -10.74 7.27
C ASP A 146 -15.09 -12.06 6.53
N MET A 147 -14.14 -12.59 5.74
CA MET A 147 -14.33 -13.79 4.91
C MET A 147 -14.12 -15.11 5.66
N TYR A 148 -13.17 -15.16 6.60
CA TYR A 148 -12.77 -16.40 7.28
C TYR A 148 -13.11 -16.41 8.78
N ALA A 149 -13.73 -15.36 9.30
CA ALA A 149 -14.00 -15.16 10.73
C ALA A 149 -12.75 -15.29 11.61
N TRP A 150 -11.58 -14.86 11.09
CA TRP A 150 -10.34 -14.83 11.87
C TRP A 150 -10.38 -13.73 12.92
N THR A 151 -9.85 -13.99 14.12
CA THR A 151 -9.69 -12.94 15.12
C THR A 151 -8.69 -11.88 14.62
N GLN A 152 -8.76 -10.66 15.17
CA GLN A 152 -7.84 -9.59 14.79
C GLN A 152 -6.36 -9.99 14.96
N GLU A 153 -6.03 -10.75 16.00
CA GLU A 153 -4.68 -11.25 16.25
C GLU A 153 -4.25 -12.31 15.23
N GLN A 154 -5.12 -13.28 14.94
CA GLN A 154 -4.89 -14.31 13.92
C GLN A 154 -4.72 -13.70 12.53
N ALA A 155 -5.59 -12.75 12.15
CA ALA A 155 -5.53 -12.08 10.87
C ALA A 155 -4.23 -11.28 10.71
N VAL A 156 -3.83 -10.49 11.71
CA VAL A 156 -2.56 -9.75 11.67
C VAL A 156 -1.36 -10.71 11.60
N LEU A 157 -1.38 -11.81 12.34
CA LEU A 157 -0.30 -12.81 12.33
C LEU A 157 -0.19 -13.52 10.96
N TYR A 158 -1.27 -14.10 10.46
CA TYR A 158 -1.27 -14.86 9.20
C TYR A 158 -1.00 -13.96 8.00
N ASN A 159 -1.58 -12.77 7.94
CA ASN A 159 -1.27 -11.81 6.88
C ASN A 159 0.17 -11.31 6.99
N GLY A 160 0.70 -11.10 8.20
CA GLY A 160 2.12 -10.78 8.42
C GLY A 160 3.05 -11.87 7.86
N ILE A 161 2.73 -13.15 8.08
CA ILE A 161 3.47 -14.29 7.51
C ILE A 161 3.38 -14.31 5.97
N ILE A 162 2.19 -14.07 5.41
CA ILE A 162 1.99 -13.99 3.95
C ILE A 162 2.82 -12.85 3.35
N LEU A 163 2.74 -11.62 3.88
CA LEU A 163 3.54 -10.49 3.41
C LEU A 163 5.05 -10.75 3.55
N ALA A 164 5.49 -11.43 4.62
CA ALA A 164 6.89 -11.81 4.78
C ALA A 164 7.34 -12.81 3.69
N ALA A 165 6.51 -13.80 3.35
CA ALA A 165 6.77 -14.74 2.26
C ALA A 165 6.84 -14.03 0.89
N LEU A 166 5.88 -13.14 0.60
CA LEU A 166 5.91 -12.30 -0.62
C LEU A 166 7.16 -11.40 -0.67
N GLY A 167 7.68 -10.96 0.49
CA GLY A 167 8.94 -10.24 0.60
C GLY A 167 10.16 -11.07 0.19
N VAL A 168 10.22 -12.34 0.60
CA VAL A 168 11.28 -13.28 0.17
C VAL A 168 11.17 -13.59 -1.32
N GLU A 169 9.95 -13.83 -1.81
CA GLU A 169 9.66 -14.02 -3.23
C GLU A 169 10.12 -12.81 -4.08
N ALA A 170 9.83 -11.58 -3.64
CA ALA A 170 10.27 -10.35 -4.30
C ALA A 170 11.81 -10.27 -4.46
N VAL A 171 12.59 -10.75 -3.47
CA VAL A 171 14.05 -10.81 -3.58
C VAL A 171 14.50 -11.77 -4.67
N VAL A 172 13.89 -12.95 -4.78
CA VAL A 172 14.18 -13.94 -5.83
C VAL A 172 13.86 -13.36 -7.22
N ILE A 173 12.71 -12.68 -7.35
CA ILE A 173 12.30 -12.00 -8.58
C ILE A 173 13.32 -10.93 -8.98
N PHE A 174 13.78 -10.07 -8.06
CA PHE A 174 14.74 -9.02 -8.39
C PHE A 174 16.09 -9.55 -8.91
N LEU A 175 16.50 -10.76 -8.49
CA LEU A 175 17.66 -11.45 -9.07
C LEU A 175 17.35 -11.95 -10.50
N GLY A 176 16.20 -12.60 -10.69
CA GLY A 176 15.77 -13.12 -11.99
C GLY A 176 15.52 -12.04 -13.06
N VAL A 177 14.94 -10.91 -12.69
CA VAL A 177 14.59 -9.80 -13.61
C VAL A 177 15.83 -9.23 -14.32
N LYS A 178 17.00 -9.20 -13.67
CA LYS A 178 18.26 -8.78 -14.31
C LYS A 178 18.69 -9.70 -15.46
N LEU A 179 18.43 -11.01 -15.32
CA LEU A 179 18.73 -12.01 -16.37
C LEU A 179 17.69 -11.94 -17.49
N LEU A 180 16.42 -11.75 -17.13
CA LEU A 180 15.30 -11.71 -18.08
C LEU A 180 15.30 -10.42 -18.91
N SER A 181 15.64 -9.28 -18.30
CA SER A 181 15.75 -7.96 -18.95
C SER A 181 16.67 -7.98 -20.17
N LYS A 182 17.80 -8.70 -20.09
CA LYS A 182 18.74 -8.88 -21.20
C LYS A 182 18.21 -9.75 -22.36
N LYS A 183 17.15 -10.53 -22.16
CA LYS A 183 16.61 -11.45 -23.19
C LYS A 183 15.32 -10.97 -23.82
N ILE A 184 14.42 -10.37 -23.05
CA ILE A 184 13.04 -10.04 -23.48
C ILE A 184 12.82 -8.53 -23.56
N GLY A 185 13.71 -7.73 -22.98
CA GLY A 185 13.58 -6.28 -22.91
C GLY A 185 12.60 -5.80 -21.84
N GLU A 186 12.87 -4.62 -21.28
CA GLU A 186 12.22 -4.14 -20.05
C GLU A 186 10.73 -3.79 -20.24
N ARG A 187 10.32 -3.38 -21.44
CA ARG A 187 8.92 -3.05 -21.76
C ARG A 187 8.03 -4.29 -21.77
N ALA A 188 8.53 -5.40 -22.34
CA ALA A 188 7.80 -6.67 -22.39
C ALA A 188 7.68 -7.28 -20.98
N ILE A 189 8.72 -7.11 -20.15
CA ILE A 189 8.69 -7.54 -18.74
C ILE A 189 7.72 -6.70 -17.91
N LEU A 190 7.68 -5.37 -18.12
CA LEU A 190 6.67 -4.51 -17.49
C LEU A 190 5.24 -4.91 -17.89
N LEU A 191 5.00 -5.17 -19.18
CA LEU A 191 3.71 -5.64 -19.69
C LEU A 191 3.33 -7.01 -19.09
N GLY A 192 4.26 -7.96 -19.06
CA GLY A 192 4.07 -9.27 -18.45
C GLY A 192 3.75 -9.18 -16.96
N GLY A 193 4.46 -8.32 -16.22
CA GLY A 193 4.16 -8.03 -14.82
C GLY A 193 2.74 -7.52 -14.61
N LEU A 194 2.28 -6.54 -15.41
CA LEU A 194 0.93 -5.98 -15.31
C LEU A 194 -0.15 -7.02 -15.63
N ILE A 195 0.09 -7.90 -16.60
CA ILE A 195 -0.80 -9.03 -16.92
C ILE A 195 -0.86 -10.02 -15.74
N VAL A 196 0.27 -10.34 -15.11
CA VAL A 196 0.32 -11.22 -13.93
C VAL A 196 -0.43 -10.60 -12.74
N VAL A 197 -0.28 -9.29 -12.47
CA VAL A 197 -1.09 -8.58 -11.46
C VAL A 197 -2.58 -8.63 -11.83
N TRP A 198 -2.95 -8.41 -13.09
CA TRP A 198 -4.35 -8.48 -13.54
C TRP A 198 -4.97 -9.85 -13.28
N VAL A 199 -4.27 -10.94 -13.66
CA VAL A 199 -4.72 -12.31 -13.41
C VAL A 199 -4.87 -12.58 -11.90
N GLY A 200 -3.94 -12.08 -11.08
CA GLY A 200 -4.05 -12.15 -9.62
C GLY A 200 -5.34 -11.53 -9.09
N PHE A 201 -5.63 -10.27 -9.43
CA PHE A 201 -6.88 -9.62 -9.01
C PHE A 201 -8.15 -10.24 -9.62
N PHE A 202 -8.07 -10.80 -10.83
CA PHE A 202 -9.19 -11.50 -11.46
C PHE A 202 -9.53 -12.81 -10.74
N ILE A 203 -8.51 -13.53 -10.22
CA ILE A 203 -8.69 -14.72 -9.37
C ILE A 203 -9.21 -14.35 -7.97
N LEU A 204 -8.86 -13.17 -7.46
CA LEU A 204 -9.31 -12.65 -6.16
C LEU A 204 -10.80 -12.24 -6.15
N LEU A 205 -11.46 -12.12 -7.30
CA LEU A 205 -12.91 -11.90 -7.37
C LEU A 205 -13.66 -13.09 -6.71
N PRO A 206 -14.73 -12.85 -5.94
CA PRO A 206 -15.47 -13.93 -5.28
C PRO A 206 -16.36 -14.68 -6.29
N TRP A 207 -15.78 -15.74 -6.87
CA TRP A 207 -16.44 -16.68 -7.78
C TRP A 207 -17.17 -17.83 -7.08
N GLY A 208 -17.09 -17.92 -5.75
CA GLY A 208 -17.71 -18.99 -4.94
C GLY A 208 -19.24 -18.93 -4.88
N ASN A 209 -19.84 -19.96 -4.26
CA ASN A 209 -21.28 -20.08 -4.06
C ASN A 209 -21.71 -20.15 -2.58
N GLN A 210 -20.76 -20.08 -1.65
CA GLN A 210 -21.00 -20.12 -0.19
C GLN A 210 -20.85 -18.70 0.38
N PHE A 211 -21.72 -18.31 1.31
CA PHE A 211 -21.68 -16.98 1.95
C PHE A 211 -20.81 -17.00 3.22
N PRO A 212 -20.21 -15.86 3.62
CA PRO A 212 -19.40 -15.79 4.83
C PRO A 212 -20.25 -16.04 6.07
N LYS A 213 -19.60 -16.55 7.14
CA LYS A 213 -20.24 -16.66 8.44
C LYS A 213 -20.60 -15.27 8.96
N ILE A 214 -21.84 -15.12 9.38
CA ILE A 214 -22.40 -13.86 9.88
C ILE A 214 -22.43 -13.93 11.40
N GLN A 215 -22.14 -12.82 12.09
CA GLN A 215 -22.12 -12.70 13.56
C GLN A 215 -23.39 -13.22 14.28
N TRP A 216 -24.51 -13.38 13.58
CA TRP A 216 -25.75 -13.99 14.11
C TRP A 216 -25.64 -15.50 14.41
N GLU A 217 -24.73 -16.23 13.76
CA GLU A 217 -24.65 -17.70 13.90
C GLU A 217 -24.17 -18.10 15.31
N ASP A 218 -23.19 -17.38 15.87
CA ASP A 218 -22.68 -17.61 17.23
C ASP A 218 -23.71 -17.16 18.30
N LEU A 219 -24.42 -16.06 18.05
CA LEU A 219 -25.51 -15.56 18.91
C LEU A 219 -26.71 -16.53 18.96
N HIS A 220 -26.97 -17.26 17.88
CA HIS A 220 -27.99 -18.31 17.85
C HIS A 220 -27.55 -19.63 18.48
N ASN A 221 -26.25 -19.95 18.46
CA ASN A 221 -25.72 -21.16 19.07
C ASN A 221 -25.77 -21.10 20.62
N ASN A 222 -25.63 -19.90 21.19
CA ASN A 222 -25.69 -19.67 22.65
C ASN A 222 -27.12 -19.46 23.22
N SER A 223 -28.16 -19.41 22.38
CA SER A 223 -29.53 -19.05 22.80
C SER A 223 -30.52 -20.22 22.90
N ILE A 224 -30.04 -21.46 23.05
CA ILE A 224 -30.86 -22.59 23.54
C ILE A 224 -30.37 -23.13 24.91
N PRO A 225 -30.42 -22.32 25.99
CA PRO A 225 -30.39 -22.87 27.33
C PRO A 225 -31.79 -23.43 27.64
N ASN A 226 -31.92 -24.76 27.81
CA ASN A 226 -33.13 -25.42 28.29
C ASN A 226 -33.36 -25.08 29.78
N THR A 227 -33.73 -23.83 30.07
CA THR A 227 -33.87 -23.31 31.43
C THR A 227 -35.31 -23.42 31.90
N THR A 228 -35.46 -23.85 33.14
CA THR A 228 -36.77 -23.98 33.79
C THR A 228 -37.25 -22.61 34.28
N PHE A 229 -38.56 -22.46 34.48
CA PHE A 229 -39.20 -21.17 34.85
C PHE A 229 -38.58 -20.48 36.09
N GLY A 230 -37.88 -21.23 36.95
CA GLY A 230 -37.15 -20.67 38.11
C GLY A 230 -35.86 -19.92 37.76
N GLU A 231 -35.17 -20.28 36.67
CA GLU A 231 -33.89 -19.67 36.28
C GLU A 231 -34.08 -18.31 35.60
N ILE A 232 -35.22 -18.10 34.95
CA ILE A 232 -35.60 -16.82 34.31
C ILE A 232 -35.62 -15.68 35.33
N ILE A 233 -36.09 -15.93 36.56
CA ILE A 233 -36.16 -14.90 37.62
C ILE A 233 -34.77 -14.57 38.20
N ILE A 234 -33.85 -15.55 38.23
CA ILE A 234 -32.45 -15.30 38.65
C ILE A 234 -31.72 -14.51 37.55
N GLY A 235 -31.97 -14.81 36.27
CA GLY A 235 -31.45 -14.05 35.14
C GLY A 235 -31.90 -12.58 35.14
N LEU A 236 -33.16 -12.30 35.54
CA LEU A 236 -33.69 -10.93 35.58
C LEU A 236 -33.02 -10.02 36.64
N TRP A 237 -32.40 -10.61 37.67
CA TRP A 237 -31.73 -9.88 38.76
C TRP A 237 -30.21 -9.86 38.63
N LYS A 238 -29.63 -10.62 37.69
CA LYS A 238 -28.20 -10.58 37.40
C LYS A 238 -27.96 -9.58 36.28
N SER A 239 -27.53 -8.37 36.65
CA SER A 239 -27.01 -7.37 35.71
C SER A 239 -26.00 -8.01 34.74
N PRO A 240 -25.93 -7.58 33.47
CA PRO A 240 -24.91 -8.04 32.54
C PRO A 240 -23.53 -7.54 33.01
N MET A 241 -22.89 -8.32 33.88
CA MET A 241 -21.44 -8.27 34.05
C MET A 241 -20.86 -8.98 32.84
N GLU A 242 -20.16 -8.21 32.02
CA GLU A 242 -19.39 -8.68 30.88
C GLU A 242 -18.41 -9.78 31.31
N ASP A 243 -18.49 -10.95 30.69
CA ASP A 243 -17.42 -11.97 30.74
C ASP A 243 -17.33 -12.75 29.42
N ASP A 244 -17.51 -12.04 28.30
CA ASP A 244 -17.07 -12.47 26.97
C ASP A 244 -15.94 -11.52 26.52
N ASN A 245 -14.70 -11.93 26.78
CA ASN A 245 -13.49 -11.20 26.39
C ASN A 245 -13.16 -11.34 24.88
N GLU A 246 -14.01 -12.06 24.13
CA GLU A 246 -13.82 -12.34 22.70
C GLU A 246 -14.59 -11.33 21.85
N ARG A 247 -13.86 -10.51 21.09
CA ARG A 247 -14.46 -9.56 20.13
C ARG A 247 -15.19 -10.36 19.04
N PRO A 248 -16.42 -9.96 18.64
CA PRO A 248 -17.18 -10.69 17.64
C PRO A 248 -16.40 -10.83 16.33
N THR A 249 -16.35 -12.05 15.80
CA THR A 249 -15.59 -12.39 14.58
C THR A 249 -16.53 -12.53 13.38
N GLY A 250 -15.96 -12.47 12.17
CA GLY A 250 -16.75 -12.46 10.94
C GLY A 250 -17.44 -11.13 10.67
N CYS A 251 -18.18 -11.07 9.56
CA CYS A 251 -18.67 -9.81 9.01
C CYS A 251 -19.71 -9.10 9.91
N SER A 252 -19.55 -7.78 10.04
CA SER A 252 -20.44 -6.93 10.84
C SER A 252 -21.77 -6.61 10.15
N ILE A 253 -22.81 -6.38 10.97
CA ILE A 253 -24.17 -6.10 10.50
C ILE A 253 -24.25 -4.76 9.71
N GLU A 254 -23.29 -3.85 9.91
CA GLU A 254 -23.21 -2.59 9.15
C GLU A 254 -22.86 -2.80 7.66
N GLN A 255 -22.28 -3.96 7.31
CA GLN A 255 -21.80 -4.27 5.96
C GLN A 255 -22.81 -5.12 5.17
N ALA A 256 -23.80 -4.44 4.57
CA ALA A 256 -24.88 -5.08 3.81
C ALA A 256 -24.42 -6.03 2.67
N TRP A 257 -23.17 -5.90 2.20
CA TRP A 257 -22.62 -6.72 1.12
C TRP A 257 -22.31 -8.17 1.52
N CYS A 258 -22.21 -8.49 2.81
CA CYS A 258 -21.96 -9.86 3.28
C CYS A 258 -23.14 -10.81 3.05
N LEU A 259 -24.35 -10.28 2.89
CA LEU A 259 -25.55 -11.06 2.60
C LEU A 259 -25.62 -11.57 1.15
N TYR A 260 -24.87 -10.94 0.22
CA TYR A 260 -24.92 -11.27 -1.22
C TYR A 260 -23.54 -11.54 -1.85
N THR A 261 -22.45 -11.35 -1.12
CA THR A 261 -21.10 -11.62 -1.60
C THR A 261 -20.63 -12.98 -1.08
N PRO A 262 -20.28 -13.94 -1.96
CA PRO A 262 -19.78 -15.23 -1.53
C PRO A 262 -18.32 -15.14 -1.06
N VAL A 263 -17.92 -16.12 -0.24
CA VAL A 263 -16.57 -16.30 0.29
C VAL A 263 -15.58 -16.56 -0.84
N ILE A 264 -14.43 -15.89 -0.75
CA ILE A 264 -13.25 -16.22 -1.57
C ILE A 264 -12.60 -17.45 -0.95
N HIS A 265 -12.41 -18.53 -1.71
CA HIS A 265 -11.77 -19.73 -1.14
C HIS A 265 -10.30 -19.44 -0.77
N LEU A 266 -9.82 -19.98 0.35
CA LEU A 266 -8.45 -19.73 0.84
C LEU A 266 -7.37 -20.03 -0.23
N ALA A 267 -7.57 -21.06 -1.04
CA ALA A 267 -6.68 -21.38 -2.16
C ALA A 267 -6.70 -20.31 -3.28
N GLN A 268 -7.83 -19.66 -3.55
CA GLN A 268 -7.92 -18.54 -4.50
C GLN A 268 -7.20 -17.32 -3.94
N PHE A 269 -7.43 -16.99 -2.66
CA PHE A 269 -6.74 -15.89 -1.98
C PHE A 269 -5.22 -16.09 -1.99
N LEU A 270 -4.71 -17.24 -1.55
CA LEU A 270 -3.27 -17.52 -1.56
C LEU A 270 -2.67 -17.50 -2.98
N THR A 271 -3.36 -18.08 -3.96
CA THR A 271 -2.93 -18.04 -5.38
C THR A 271 -2.87 -16.60 -5.91
N SER A 272 -3.88 -15.78 -5.61
CA SER A 272 -3.90 -14.38 -6.00
C SER A 272 -2.81 -13.56 -5.31
N ALA A 273 -2.53 -13.81 -4.04
CA ALA A 273 -1.49 -13.14 -3.27
C ALA A 273 -0.09 -13.40 -3.86
N VAL A 274 0.21 -14.66 -4.20
CA VAL A 274 1.44 -15.04 -4.91
C VAL A 274 1.52 -14.38 -6.29
N LEU A 275 0.45 -14.39 -7.10
CA LEU A 275 0.47 -13.73 -8.42
C LEU A 275 0.66 -12.21 -8.32
N ILE A 276 0.00 -11.54 -7.37
CA ILE A 276 0.19 -10.11 -7.12
C ILE A 276 1.61 -9.84 -6.62
N GLY A 277 2.14 -10.70 -5.74
CA GLY A 277 3.54 -10.67 -5.26
C GLY A 277 4.59 -10.95 -6.34
N LEU A 278 4.25 -11.75 -7.36
CA LEU A 278 5.08 -11.94 -8.56
C LEU A 278 5.09 -10.70 -9.44
N GLY A 279 3.92 -10.15 -9.75
CA GLY A 279 3.78 -9.06 -10.70
C GLY A 279 4.23 -7.69 -10.18
N TYR A 280 3.91 -7.35 -8.92
CA TYR A 280 4.17 -6.02 -8.36
C TYR A 280 5.66 -5.62 -8.32
N PRO A 281 6.60 -6.44 -7.79
CA PRO A 281 8.02 -6.10 -7.76
C PRO A 281 8.59 -5.90 -9.17
N VAL A 282 8.15 -6.72 -10.14
CA VAL A 282 8.51 -6.57 -11.55
C VAL A 282 8.04 -5.23 -12.09
N CYS A 283 6.76 -4.89 -11.92
CA CYS A 283 6.20 -3.64 -12.40
C CYS A 283 6.88 -2.41 -11.77
N ASN A 284 7.11 -2.44 -10.46
CA ASN A 284 7.75 -1.34 -9.72
C ASN A 284 9.20 -1.11 -10.20
N LEU A 285 10.01 -2.18 -10.25
CA LEU A 285 11.40 -2.10 -10.71
C LEU A 285 11.51 -1.70 -12.18
N MET A 286 10.71 -2.29 -13.07
CA MET A 286 10.74 -1.95 -14.50
C MET A 286 10.23 -0.54 -14.77
N SER A 287 9.22 -0.05 -14.02
CA SER A 287 8.77 1.33 -14.14
C SER A 287 9.89 2.31 -13.78
N TYR A 288 10.57 2.12 -12.64
CA TYR A 288 11.72 2.94 -12.23
C TYR A 288 12.90 2.85 -13.22
N THR A 289 13.19 1.65 -13.73
CA THR A 289 14.28 1.41 -14.69
C THR A 289 14.00 2.08 -16.04
N LEU A 290 12.76 1.99 -16.54
CA LEU A 290 12.36 2.70 -17.76
C LEU A 290 12.34 4.22 -17.53
N TYR A 291 11.86 4.70 -16.38
CA TYR A 291 11.85 6.13 -16.03
C TYR A 291 13.26 6.76 -16.15
N SER A 292 14.23 6.16 -15.45
CA SER A 292 15.64 6.62 -15.49
C SER A 292 16.26 6.52 -16.88
N LYS A 293 15.97 5.46 -17.67
CA LYS A 293 16.49 5.30 -19.03
C LYS A 293 15.85 6.20 -20.10
N ILE A 294 14.57 6.55 -19.94
CA ILE A 294 13.86 7.49 -20.84
C ILE A 294 14.43 8.90 -20.68
N LEU A 295 14.71 9.30 -19.45
CA LEU A 295 15.31 10.59 -19.14
C LEU A 295 16.83 10.60 -19.44
N GLY A 296 17.51 9.46 -19.27
CA GLY A 296 18.89 9.20 -19.70
C GLY A 296 19.96 9.45 -18.63
N PRO A 297 21.25 9.50 -19.00
CA PRO A 297 22.32 9.92 -18.07
C PRO A 297 22.34 11.44 -17.88
N LYS A 298 21.53 12.17 -18.66
CA LYS A 298 21.34 13.63 -18.55
C LYS A 298 20.63 13.89 -17.24
N PRO A 299 21.25 14.50 -16.26
CA PRO A 299 20.82 14.19 -14.90
C PRO A 299 19.46 14.89 -14.43
N GLN A 300 18.61 14.35 -13.48
CA GLN A 300 17.15 14.76 -13.32
C GLN A 300 16.42 14.85 -11.92
N GLY A 301 16.83 15.68 -10.97
CA GLY A 301 16.24 15.73 -9.61
C GLY A 301 14.75 16.10 -9.53
N VAL A 302 14.26 16.98 -10.42
CA VAL A 302 12.82 17.35 -10.46
C VAL A 302 11.95 16.20 -10.97
N TYR A 303 12.38 15.47 -12.00
CA TYR A 303 11.61 14.34 -12.53
C TYR A 303 11.59 13.17 -11.54
N MET A 304 12.73 12.86 -10.90
CA MET A 304 12.73 11.91 -9.78
C MET A 304 11.84 12.38 -8.63
N GLY A 305 11.83 13.69 -8.32
CA GLY A 305 10.90 14.28 -7.36
C GLY A 305 9.42 14.05 -7.71
N TRP A 306 9.04 14.16 -8.99
CA TRP A 306 7.69 13.85 -9.48
C TRP A 306 7.35 12.35 -9.42
N LEU A 307 8.32 11.46 -9.65
CA LEU A 307 8.14 10.02 -9.49
C LEU A 307 7.91 9.64 -8.01
N THR A 308 8.74 10.19 -7.12
CA THR A 308 8.62 10.00 -5.67
C THR A 308 7.31 10.58 -5.13
N ALA A 309 6.90 11.77 -5.61
CA ALA A 309 5.64 12.39 -5.23
C ALA A 309 4.41 11.60 -5.70
N SER A 310 4.41 11.06 -6.93
CA SER A 310 3.30 10.22 -7.39
C SER A 310 3.24 8.89 -6.64
N GLY A 311 4.40 8.28 -6.31
CA GLY A 311 4.46 7.12 -5.44
C GLY A 311 3.91 7.36 -4.02
N SER A 312 4.15 8.54 -3.45
CA SER A 312 3.53 8.96 -2.18
C SER A 312 2.02 9.16 -2.32
N GLY A 313 1.57 9.86 -3.37
CA GLY A 313 0.16 10.09 -3.65
C GLY A 313 -0.62 8.78 -3.80
N ALA A 314 -0.04 7.80 -4.49
CA ALA A 314 -0.60 6.46 -4.64
C ALA A 314 -0.83 5.74 -3.29
N ARG A 315 0.11 5.87 -2.34
CA ARG A 315 -0.01 5.28 -0.99
C ARG A 315 -0.99 6.02 -0.08
N ILE A 316 -1.37 7.27 -0.38
CA ILE A 316 -2.46 7.98 0.31
C ILE A 316 -3.81 7.57 -0.28
N LEU A 317 -3.92 7.65 -1.61
CA LEU A 317 -5.18 7.50 -2.31
C LEU A 317 -5.67 6.05 -2.38
N GLY A 318 -4.77 5.06 -2.43
CA GLY A 318 -5.10 3.63 -2.43
C GLY A 318 -5.94 3.21 -1.21
N PRO A 319 -5.43 3.39 0.02
CA PRO A 319 -6.16 3.09 1.25
C PRO A 319 -7.49 3.84 1.38
N MET A 320 -7.53 5.12 0.99
CA MET A 320 -8.74 5.95 1.03
C MET A 320 -9.82 5.47 0.05
N PHE A 321 -9.43 5.17 -1.19
CA PHE A 321 -10.33 4.65 -2.21
C PHE A 321 -10.91 3.29 -1.81
N ILE A 322 -10.05 2.35 -1.40
CA ILE A 322 -10.51 0.98 -1.14
C ILE A 322 -11.38 0.86 0.10
N SER A 323 -11.05 1.57 1.18
CA SER A 323 -11.85 1.51 2.41
C SER A 323 -13.29 1.96 2.18
N GLN A 324 -13.48 3.00 1.36
CA GLN A 324 -14.80 3.52 1.01
C GLN A 324 -15.58 2.58 0.08
N VAL A 325 -14.94 2.09 -0.99
CA VAL A 325 -15.58 1.16 -1.94
C VAL A 325 -15.92 -0.16 -1.26
N TYR A 326 -15.02 -0.69 -0.44
CA TYR A 326 -15.23 -1.94 0.29
C TYR A 326 -16.36 -1.83 1.31
N ALA A 327 -16.38 -0.80 2.16
CA ALA A 327 -17.40 -0.64 3.18
C ALA A 327 -18.81 -0.54 2.57
N HIS A 328 -18.98 0.24 1.49
CA HIS A 328 -20.29 0.52 0.91
C HIS A 328 -20.74 -0.44 -0.20
N TRP A 329 -19.82 -0.92 -1.05
CA TRP A 329 -20.15 -1.71 -2.25
C TRP A 329 -19.60 -3.16 -2.18
N GLY A 330 -18.69 -3.44 -1.25
CA GLY A 330 -18.15 -4.77 -0.99
C GLY A 330 -17.04 -5.25 -1.95
N PRO A 331 -16.48 -6.45 -1.68
CA PRO A 331 -15.33 -7.02 -2.37
C PRO A 331 -15.50 -7.14 -3.90
N ARG A 332 -16.72 -7.46 -4.37
CA ARG A 332 -17.01 -7.62 -5.81
C ARG A 332 -16.70 -6.35 -6.60
N TRP A 333 -17.25 -5.23 -6.15
CA TRP A 333 -17.05 -3.93 -6.79
C TRP A 333 -15.62 -3.40 -6.56
N ALA A 334 -15.08 -3.57 -5.36
CA ALA A 334 -13.71 -3.24 -5.02
C ALA A 334 -12.69 -3.86 -5.99
N PHE A 335 -12.67 -5.19 -6.13
CA PHE A 335 -11.70 -5.87 -7.00
C PHE A 335 -12.03 -5.71 -8.49
N SER A 336 -13.31 -5.56 -8.87
CA SER A 336 -13.68 -5.29 -10.27
C SER A 336 -13.18 -3.92 -10.74
N LEU A 337 -13.29 -2.88 -9.91
CA LEU A 337 -12.74 -1.55 -10.22
C LEU A 337 -11.21 -1.59 -10.33
N VAL A 338 -10.52 -2.33 -9.45
CA VAL A 338 -9.06 -2.53 -9.55
C VAL A 338 -8.67 -3.25 -10.83
N CYS A 339 -9.39 -4.32 -11.21
CA CYS A 339 -9.20 -5.00 -12.50
C CYS A 339 -9.37 -4.03 -13.68
N GLY A 340 -10.40 -3.16 -13.64
CA GLY A 340 -10.62 -2.12 -14.66
C GLY A 340 -9.47 -1.12 -14.76
N ILE A 341 -8.97 -0.62 -13.62
CA ILE A 341 -7.80 0.28 -13.54
C ILE A 341 -6.57 -0.40 -14.16
N ILE A 342 -6.33 -1.69 -13.88
CA ILE A 342 -5.21 -2.44 -14.45
C ILE A 342 -5.37 -2.60 -15.97
N VAL A 343 -6.57 -2.91 -16.49
CA VAL A 343 -6.81 -3.01 -17.94
C VAL A 343 -6.53 -1.67 -18.63
N LEU A 344 -7.03 -0.56 -18.09
CA LEU A 344 -6.73 0.79 -18.60
C LEU A 344 -5.22 1.09 -18.61
N THR A 345 -4.51 0.60 -17.60
CA THR A 345 -3.05 0.75 -17.44
C THR A 345 -2.26 -0.09 -18.45
N ILE A 346 -2.72 -1.32 -18.73
CA ILE A 346 -2.20 -2.17 -19.81
C ILE A 346 -2.47 -1.53 -21.18
N THR A 347 -3.68 -0.99 -21.40
CA THR A 347 -4.03 -0.27 -22.64
C THR A 347 -3.15 0.97 -22.83
N LEU A 348 -2.95 1.78 -21.78
CA LEU A 348 -2.05 2.93 -21.80
C LEU A 348 -0.62 2.51 -22.19
N LEU A 349 -0.08 1.47 -21.53
CA LEU A 349 1.24 0.91 -21.86
C LEU A 349 1.31 0.45 -23.31
N GLY A 350 0.26 -0.19 -23.84
CA GLY A 350 0.16 -0.59 -25.25
C GLY A 350 0.22 0.61 -26.21
N VAL A 351 -0.53 1.67 -25.93
CA VAL A 351 -0.53 2.91 -26.74
C VAL A 351 0.84 3.60 -26.72
N VAL A 352 1.52 3.66 -25.56
CA VAL A 352 2.85 4.27 -25.45
C VAL A 352 4.02 3.30 -25.68
N TYR A 353 3.77 2.03 -26.02
CA TYR A 353 4.79 0.97 -26.12
C TYR A 353 5.94 1.32 -27.08
N LYS A 354 5.60 1.97 -28.21
CA LYS A 354 6.55 2.47 -29.21
C LYS A 354 7.24 3.78 -28.81
N ARG A 355 6.74 4.52 -27.80
CA ARG A 355 7.34 5.77 -27.29
C ARG A 355 8.29 5.56 -26.12
N LEU A 356 8.12 4.49 -25.34
CA LEU A 356 8.95 4.13 -24.16
C LEU A 356 10.38 3.65 -24.52
N ILE A 357 10.98 4.18 -25.59
CA ILE A 357 12.33 3.83 -26.05
C ILE A 357 13.36 4.56 -25.20
N ALA A 358 14.37 3.84 -24.69
CA ALA A 358 15.49 4.40 -23.96
C ALA A 358 16.26 5.44 -24.81
N LEU A 359 16.72 6.53 -24.19
CA LEU A 359 17.32 7.66 -24.90
C LEU A 359 18.56 7.24 -25.74
N SER A 360 19.30 6.22 -25.29
CA SER A 360 20.46 5.65 -25.97
C SER A 360 20.13 5.00 -27.32
N VAL A 361 18.99 4.31 -27.41
CA VAL A 361 18.51 3.68 -28.65
C VAL A 361 17.92 4.75 -29.58
N ARG A 362 17.19 5.74 -29.03
CA ARG A 362 16.62 6.86 -29.80
C ARG A 362 17.68 7.73 -30.49
N TYR A 363 18.87 7.86 -29.90
CA TYR A 363 20.04 8.53 -30.48
C TYR A 363 21.05 7.57 -31.14
N GLY A 364 20.65 6.31 -31.40
CA GLY A 364 21.43 5.36 -32.21
C GLY A 364 22.78 4.94 -31.62
N ARG A 365 22.97 5.02 -30.30
CA ARG A 365 24.28 4.76 -29.66
C ARG A 365 24.45 3.33 -29.10
N ILE A 366 23.37 2.54 -29.03
CA ILE A 366 23.40 1.09 -28.74
C ILE A 366 22.26 0.42 -29.54
N GLN A 367 22.58 -0.64 -30.29
CA GLN A 367 21.61 -1.57 -30.89
C GLN A 367 21.19 -2.61 -29.83
N GLU A 368 19.92 -3.01 -29.83
CA GLU A 368 19.29 -3.86 -28.78
C GLU A 368 19.99 -5.20 -28.53
#